data_AF-A0AA88XLY4-F1
#
_entry.id   AF-A0AA88XLY4-F1
#
_cell.length_a   1.000
_cell.length_b   1.000
_cell.length_c   1.000
_cell.angle_alpha   90.00
_cell.angle_beta   90.00
_cell.angle_gamma   90.00
#
_symmetry.space_group_name_H-M   'P 1'
#
loop_
_entity.id
_entity.type
_entity.pdbx_description
1 polymer ?
#
loop_
_entity_poly.entity_id
_entity_poly.type
_entity_poly.pdbx_seq_one_letter_code
_entity_poly.pdbx_strand_id
1 'polypeptide(L)'
;MFNKQVTQLISMSHFGSDVGVRVSKEQEETGVPGEKPPTEAWVGDHLPSHISPFAESEIRSQDLRVREYINITATEYNMAQFQQQEVSMPTFKLVLVGDGGVGKTTFVKRHLSGEFEKKYVATLGVEVHPLQFHTTRGNLVFNVWDTAGQEKFGGLRDGYYIQGQCAIIMFDVTSRVTYKNVPNWHRDLVRVCENIPIVLCGNKVDIKERKVKAKAIVFHRKKNLQYYDISAKSNYNFEKPFLWLARKLCGDPNLEFAAMPALAPPEVQLDKAQIQQYEQELQSAQEVALPDDDEDL
;
A
#
# COMPACT_ATOMS: atom_id res chain seq x y z
N MET A 1 40.04 29.28 40.82
CA MET A 1 39.72 30.45 40.00
C MET A 1 38.83 29.99 38.85
N PHE A 2 37.56 30.36 38.93
CA PHE A 2 36.50 30.09 37.95
C PHE A 2 36.49 31.21 36.89
N ASN A 3 36.28 30.87 35.63
CA ASN A 3 35.77 31.76 34.57
C ASN A 3 34.99 30.86 33.58
N LYS A 4 33.66 30.71 33.67
CA LYS A 4 32.53 31.57 33.24
C LYS A 4 32.45 31.90 31.73
N GLN A 5 31.32 31.43 31.16
CA GLN A 5 30.52 31.92 30.03
C GLN A 5 31.11 31.66 28.63
N VAL A 6 30.37 31.10 27.67
CA VAL A 6 29.17 31.70 27.04
C VAL A 6 28.05 30.68 26.75
N THR A 7 26.82 31.11 27.01
CA THR A 7 25.54 30.57 26.52
C THR A 7 24.96 31.57 25.52
N GLN A 8 24.48 31.14 24.35
CA GLN A 8 23.46 31.86 23.54
C GLN A 8 22.78 30.81 22.62
N LEU A 9 21.54 30.41 22.94
CA LEU A 9 20.24 31.00 22.55
C LEU A 9 19.81 30.64 21.13
N ILE A 10 18.95 29.64 21.07
CA ILE A 10 18.02 29.36 19.97
C ILE A 10 16.94 30.45 20.02
N SER A 11 16.75 31.18 18.93
CA SER A 11 15.56 32.00 18.68
C SER A 11 15.16 31.90 17.21
N MET A 12 13.85 31.73 17.02
CA MET A 12 13.12 31.52 15.77
C MET A 12 13.14 32.75 14.84
N SER A 13 13.01 32.53 13.52
CA SER A 13 12.08 33.31 12.69
C SER A 13 11.72 32.62 11.37
N HIS A 14 10.43 32.59 11.11
CA HIS A 14 9.74 32.33 9.83
C HIS A 14 10.01 33.43 8.77
N PHE A 15 9.47 33.20 7.55
CA PHE A 15 9.50 33.98 6.29
C PHE A 15 10.70 33.63 5.39
N GLY A 16 10.57 33.32 4.10
CA GLY A 16 9.49 33.50 3.14
C GLY A 16 10.09 34.01 1.82
N SER A 17 9.63 33.45 0.69
CA SER A 17 9.72 33.94 -0.69
C SER A 17 11.09 34.09 -1.40
N ASP A 18 11.20 33.38 -2.52
CA ASP A 18 11.74 33.77 -3.83
C ASP A 18 12.52 35.09 -3.92
N VAL A 19 13.75 35.06 -4.44
CA VAL A 19 14.16 35.82 -5.65
C VAL A 19 15.38 35.13 -6.28
N GLY A 20 15.23 34.64 -7.51
CA GLY A 20 16.36 34.31 -8.37
C GLY A 20 16.97 35.56 -8.98
N VAL A 21 18.30 35.68 -8.97
CA VAL A 21 19.01 36.68 -9.78
C VAL A 21 20.18 36.03 -10.49
N ARG A 22 20.14 36.17 -11.81
CA ARG A 22 21.14 35.80 -12.81
C ARG A 22 21.98 37.06 -13.06
N VAL A 23 23.30 37.01 -12.96
CA VAL A 23 24.17 38.07 -13.52
C VAL A 23 25.35 37.44 -14.26
N SER A 24 25.50 37.91 -15.50
CA SER A 24 26.45 37.55 -16.54
C SER A 24 27.84 38.18 -16.33
N LYS A 25 28.84 37.54 -16.96
CA LYS A 25 30.26 37.91 -17.02
C LYS A 25 30.51 39.31 -17.61
N GLU A 26 31.54 39.96 -17.10
CA GLU A 26 32.41 40.87 -17.86
C GLU A 26 33.88 40.55 -17.56
N GLN A 27 34.68 40.45 -18.63
CA GLN A 27 36.14 40.35 -18.60
C GLN A 27 36.71 41.75 -18.81
N GLU A 28 37.77 42.11 -18.08
CA GLU A 28 38.73 43.12 -18.53
C GLU A 28 40.12 42.82 -17.95
N GLU A 29 41.09 42.58 -18.83
CA GLU A 29 42.52 42.49 -18.54
C GLU A 29 43.17 43.85 -18.76
N THR A 30 43.96 44.34 -17.80
CA THR A 30 45.17 45.15 -18.06
C THR A 30 46.18 44.89 -16.93
N GLY A 31 47.44 44.57 -17.27
CA GLY A 31 48.46 44.07 -16.32
C GLY A 31 49.68 44.98 -16.12
N VAL A 32 50.55 44.61 -15.16
CA VAL A 32 52.00 44.92 -15.02
C VAL A 32 52.63 43.83 -14.08
N PRO A 33 53.92 43.42 -14.20
CA PRO A 33 54.41 42.08 -13.84
C PRO A 33 55.24 41.99 -12.55
N GLY A 34 55.35 40.78 -11.98
CA GLY A 34 56.42 40.44 -11.03
C GLY A 34 56.13 39.22 -10.15
N GLU A 35 56.99 38.21 -10.27
CA GLU A 35 57.22 37.07 -9.35
C GLU A 35 56.32 35.81 -9.48
N LYS A 36 56.91 34.74 -10.03
CA LYS A 36 56.50 33.32 -9.85
C LYS A 36 57.17 32.78 -8.57
N PRO A 37 56.53 31.91 -7.78
CA PRO A 37 56.64 30.45 -8.02
C PRO A 37 55.41 29.64 -7.48
N PRO A 38 55.47 28.29 -7.39
CA PRO A 38 55.69 27.28 -8.41
C PRO A 38 54.37 26.50 -8.73
N THR A 39 54.51 25.53 -9.61
CA THR A 39 53.50 24.83 -10.43
C THR A 39 52.75 23.67 -9.75
N GLU A 40 51.66 23.27 -10.43
CA GLU A 40 50.95 21.96 -10.41
C GLU A 40 49.81 21.80 -9.39
N ALA A 41 48.67 21.16 -9.65
CA ALA A 41 47.85 20.85 -10.83
C ALA A 41 46.57 20.22 -10.22
N TRP A 42 45.35 20.66 -10.58
CA TRP A 42 44.12 19.95 -10.20
C TRP A 42 43.52 19.24 -11.42
N VAL A 43 43.48 17.91 -11.28
CA VAL A 43 42.38 16.99 -11.64
C VAL A 43 42.14 16.70 -13.13
N GLY A 44 42.62 15.52 -13.52
CA GLY A 44 41.87 14.64 -14.39
C GLY A 44 40.92 13.77 -13.55
N ASP A 45 39.74 13.55 -14.13
CA ASP A 45 38.64 12.72 -13.65
C ASP A 45 39.06 11.42 -12.95
N HIS A 46 38.25 10.99 -11.97
CA HIS A 46 37.71 9.65 -11.73
C HIS A 46 37.18 9.62 -10.28
N LEU A 47 35.87 9.68 -10.11
CA LEU A 47 35.21 9.33 -8.84
C LEU A 47 35.36 7.82 -8.59
N PRO A 48 35.88 7.38 -7.43
CA PRO A 48 35.60 6.04 -6.93
C PRO A 48 34.41 6.11 -5.96
N SER A 49 33.45 5.22 -6.24
CA SER A 49 32.40 4.82 -5.32
C SER A 49 32.99 4.20 -4.03
N HIS A 50 32.32 4.46 -2.91
CA HIS A 50 32.52 3.85 -1.58
C HIS A 50 33.89 4.03 -0.93
N ILE A 51 34.00 5.07 -0.11
CA ILE A 51 34.97 5.11 1.01
C ILE A 51 34.14 5.18 2.31
N SER A 52 34.19 4.10 3.08
CA SER A 52 33.87 4.12 4.51
C SER A 52 34.79 5.13 5.18
N PRO A 53 34.29 6.18 5.89
CA PRO A 53 35.18 6.98 6.70
C PRO A 53 35.57 6.13 7.91
N PHE A 54 36.87 5.90 8.06
CA PHE A 54 37.55 4.97 8.97
C PHE A 54 37.88 3.61 8.32
N ALA A 55 38.99 3.61 7.58
CA ALA A 55 39.78 2.40 7.36
C ALA A 55 40.18 1.81 8.72
N GLU A 56 39.90 0.52 8.93
CA GLU A 56 40.23 -0.24 10.15
C GLU A 56 41.75 -0.35 10.45
N SER A 57 42.62 0.34 9.70
CA SER A 57 44.08 0.23 9.82
C SER A 57 44.76 1.25 10.74
N GLU A 58 44.06 2.17 11.40
CA GLU A 58 44.67 3.21 12.25
C GLU A 58 44.29 3.15 13.75
N ILE A 59 43.85 2.01 14.26
CA ILE A 59 43.52 1.87 15.70
C ILE A 59 44.77 1.52 16.51
N ARG A 60 45.71 2.47 16.68
CA ARG A 60 46.85 2.31 17.61
C ARG A 60 47.26 3.58 18.37
N SER A 61 46.34 4.49 18.66
CA SER A 61 46.60 5.50 19.71
C SER A 61 46.68 4.80 21.09
N GLN A 62 47.73 5.07 21.88
CA GLN A 62 47.83 4.64 23.28
C GLN A 62 47.13 5.62 24.26
N ASP A 63 46.60 6.74 23.76
CA ASP A 63 45.90 7.72 24.59
C ASP A 63 44.45 7.27 24.83
N LEU A 64 44.14 6.99 26.10
CA LEU A 64 42.83 6.54 26.56
C LEU A 64 41.72 7.54 26.21
N ARG A 65 42.00 8.84 26.24
CA ARG A 65 41.00 9.89 25.94
C ARG A 65 40.62 9.93 24.47
N VAL A 66 41.59 9.65 23.59
CA VAL A 66 41.36 9.58 22.13
C VAL A 66 40.52 8.36 21.78
N ARG A 67 40.77 7.21 22.41
CA ARG A 67 39.96 5.99 22.21
C ARG A 67 38.52 6.17 22.67
N GLU A 68 38.32 6.79 23.83
CA GLU A 68 37.00 7.05 24.37
C GLU A 68 36.20 7.99 23.46
N TYR A 69 36.83 9.07 22.97
CA TYR A 69 36.21 9.99 22.01
C TYR A 69 35.86 9.32 20.67
N ILE A 70 36.73 8.47 20.13
CA ILE A 70 36.45 7.71 18.90
C ILE A 70 35.30 6.73 19.11
N ASN A 71 35.25 6.04 20.26
CA ASN A 71 34.16 5.12 20.56
C ASN A 71 32.82 5.84 20.75
N ILE A 72 32.81 6.99 21.43
CA ILE A 72 31.62 7.82 21.59
C ILE A 72 31.14 8.32 20.22
N THR A 73 32.02 8.90 19.41
CA THR A 73 31.64 9.41 18.08
C THR A 73 31.23 8.31 17.11
N ALA A 74 31.87 7.13 17.14
CA ALA A 74 31.43 5.97 16.35
C ALA A 74 30.06 5.46 16.83
N THR A 75 29.79 5.49 18.13
CA THR A 75 28.48 5.13 18.69
C THR A 75 27.41 6.15 18.31
N GLU A 76 27.69 7.44 18.43
CA GLU A 76 26.80 8.53 18.00
C GLU A 76 26.55 8.49 16.50
N TYR A 77 27.57 8.21 15.68
CA TYR A 77 27.45 8.02 14.24
C TYR A 77 26.58 6.81 13.92
N ASN A 78 26.83 5.67 14.55
CA ASN A 78 26.00 4.47 14.37
C ASN A 78 24.55 4.74 14.83
N MET A 79 24.34 5.42 15.95
CA MET A 79 23.00 5.81 16.42
C MET A 79 22.31 6.78 15.45
N ALA A 80 23.03 7.74 14.88
CA ALA A 80 22.52 8.66 13.87
C ALA A 80 22.19 7.95 12.55
N GLN A 81 23.00 6.95 12.14
CA GLN A 81 22.72 6.08 10.99
C GLN A 81 21.49 5.18 11.25
N PHE A 82 21.33 4.65 12.47
CA PHE A 82 20.14 3.89 12.87
C PHE A 82 18.87 4.76 12.93
N GLN A 83 19.00 6.06 13.22
CA GLN A 83 17.89 7.01 13.23
C GLN A 83 17.48 7.52 11.83
N GLN A 84 18.25 7.23 10.78
CA GLN A 84 17.97 7.66 9.40
C GLN A 84 17.40 6.57 8.48
N GLN A 85 17.13 5.36 8.97
CA GLN A 85 16.25 4.45 8.25
C GLN A 85 14.80 4.96 8.35
N GLU A 86 14.36 5.73 7.34
CA GLU A 86 12.94 5.85 7.07
C GLU A 86 12.40 4.44 6.85
N VAL A 87 11.70 3.89 7.85
CA VAL A 87 10.98 2.62 7.69
C VAL A 87 9.88 2.89 6.67
N SER A 88 10.16 2.59 5.40
CA SER A 88 9.18 2.76 4.32
C SER A 88 7.95 1.95 4.69
N MET A 89 6.79 2.61 4.82
CA MET A 89 5.55 1.95 5.17
C MET A 89 5.26 0.82 4.17
N PRO A 90 5.08 -0.44 4.61
CA PRO A 90 4.78 -1.56 3.73
C PRO A 90 3.62 -1.23 2.81
N THR A 91 3.85 -1.25 1.51
CA THR A 91 2.87 -0.89 0.48
C THR A 91 2.67 -2.07 -0.44
N PHE A 92 1.41 -2.46 -0.63
CA PHE A 92 1.02 -3.60 -1.44
C PHE A 92 0.13 -3.17 -2.60
N LYS A 93 0.44 -3.62 -3.81
CA LYS A 93 -0.46 -3.49 -4.96
C LYS A 93 -1.62 -4.48 -4.81
N LEU A 94 -2.83 -3.95 -4.67
CA LEU A 94 -4.07 -4.72 -4.63
C LEU A 94 -4.84 -4.52 -5.94
N VAL A 95 -5.08 -5.59 -6.68
CA VAL A 95 -5.90 -5.54 -7.90
C VAL A 95 -7.36 -5.80 -7.54
N LEU A 96 -8.26 -4.88 -7.90
CA LEU A 96 -9.69 -5.02 -7.64
C LEU A 96 -10.45 -5.24 -8.95
N VAL A 97 -10.97 -6.45 -9.15
CA VAL A 97 -11.62 -6.89 -10.39
C VAL A 97 -13.03 -7.43 -10.17
N GLY A 98 -13.78 -7.56 -11.26
CA GLY A 98 -15.18 -8.02 -11.26
C GLY A 98 -16.02 -7.24 -12.24
N ASP A 99 -17.22 -7.75 -12.54
CA ASP A 99 -18.13 -7.15 -13.51
C ASP A 99 -18.45 -5.67 -13.22
N GLY A 100 -18.86 -4.93 -14.24
CA GLY A 100 -19.32 -3.57 -14.10
C GLY A 100 -20.57 -3.49 -13.20
N GLY A 101 -20.62 -2.49 -12.33
CA GLY A 101 -21.77 -2.27 -11.44
C GLY A 101 -21.84 -3.17 -10.21
N VAL A 102 -20.87 -4.06 -9.97
CA VAL A 102 -20.84 -4.90 -8.74
C VAL A 102 -20.52 -4.10 -7.47
N GLY A 103 -19.96 -2.89 -7.61
CA GLY A 103 -19.69 -1.95 -6.52
C GLY A 103 -18.22 -1.76 -6.13
N LYS A 104 -17.27 -2.09 -7.03
CA LYS A 104 -15.82 -1.96 -6.81
C LYS A 104 -15.41 -0.53 -6.41
N THR A 105 -15.71 0.45 -7.26
CA THR A 105 -15.43 1.87 -7.00
C THR A 105 -16.09 2.37 -5.73
N THR A 106 -17.35 2.00 -5.48
CA THR A 106 -18.06 2.36 -4.25
C THR A 106 -17.36 1.78 -3.02
N PHE A 107 -16.90 0.53 -3.08
CA PHE A 107 -16.17 -0.12 -2.00
C PHE A 107 -14.82 0.56 -1.69
N VAL A 108 -14.10 1.03 -2.71
CA VAL A 108 -12.84 1.76 -2.53
C VAL A 108 -13.07 3.18 -2.02
N LYS A 109 -13.94 3.95 -2.68
CA LYS A 109 -14.25 5.33 -2.27
C LYS A 109 -14.79 5.40 -0.85
N ARG A 110 -15.60 4.42 -0.44
CA ARG A 110 -16.12 4.34 0.92
C ARG A 110 -15.01 4.11 1.96
N HIS A 111 -13.89 3.46 1.62
CA HIS A 111 -12.70 3.41 2.49
C HIS A 111 -11.92 4.73 2.51
N LEU A 112 -11.92 5.49 1.41
CA LEU A 112 -11.18 6.75 1.30
C LEU A 112 -11.87 7.93 1.99
N SER A 113 -13.10 8.23 1.58
CA SER A 113 -13.83 9.41 2.03
C SER A 113 -14.80 9.12 3.16
N GLY A 114 -15.06 7.83 3.43
CA GLY A 114 -16.15 7.41 4.29
C GLY A 114 -17.53 7.59 3.64
N GLU A 115 -17.68 8.27 2.50
CA GLU A 115 -18.96 8.57 1.87
C GLU A 115 -19.45 7.47 0.93
N PHE A 116 -20.76 7.33 0.80
CA PHE A 116 -21.38 6.40 -0.13
C PHE A 116 -21.84 7.13 -1.40
N GLU A 117 -21.29 6.73 -2.55
CA GLU A 117 -21.68 7.30 -3.83
C GLU A 117 -22.87 6.52 -4.44
N LYS A 118 -24.05 7.15 -4.46
CA LYS A 118 -25.29 6.54 -5.00
C LYS A 118 -25.30 6.43 -6.52
N LYS A 119 -24.59 7.34 -7.20
CA LYS A 119 -24.59 7.42 -8.66
C LYS A 119 -23.58 6.41 -9.21
N TYR A 120 -24.04 5.50 -10.06
CA TYR A 120 -23.13 4.68 -10.84
C TYR A 120 -22.50 5.52 -11.96
N VAL A 121 -21.19 5.70 -11.88
CA VAL A 121 -20.35 6.19 -12.97
C VAL A 121 -19.37 5.07 -13.29
N ALA A 122 -19.36 4.62 -14.55
CA ALA A 122 -18.45 3.55 -14.95
C ALA A 122 -17.00 4.05 -14.91
N THR A 123 -16.12 3.30 -14.25
CA THR A 123 -14.67 3.55 -14.28
C THR A 123 -14.15 3.43 -15.70
N LEU A 124 -13.31 4.37 -16.12
CA LEU A 124 -12.63 4.33 -17.41
C LEU A 124 -11.19 3.83 -17.19
N GLY A 125 -10.91 2.60 -17.64
CA GLY A 125 -9.58 2.01 -17.46
C GLY A 125 -9.32 1.57 -16.02
N VAL A 126 -8.47 2.32 -15.31
CA VAL A 126 -8.10 2.04 -13.91
C VAL A 126 -7.92 3.34 -13.12
N GLU A 127 -8.36 3.34 -11.87
CA GLU A 127 -8.01 4.36 -10.88
C GLU A 127 -7.21 3.73 -9.74
N VAL A 128 -6.17 4.41 -9.27
CA VAL A 128 -5.31 3.92 -8.19
C VAL A 128 -5.58 4.73 -6.92
N HIS A 129 -5.92 4.02 -5.85
CA HIS A 129 -6.36 4.60 -4.59
C HIS A 129 -5.47 4.06 -3.44
N PRO A 130 -4.63 4.90 -2.81
CA PRO A 130 -3.84 4.48 -1.65
C PRO A 130 -4.74 4.40 -0.41
N LEU A 131 -4.92 3.20 0.14
CA LEU A 131 -5.67 2.95 1.37
C LEU A 131 -4.70 2.61 2.51
N GLN A 132 -4.57 3.49 3.49
CA GLN A 132 -3.74 3.26 4.67
C GLN A 132 -4.53 2.58 5.79
N PHE A 133 -3.96 1.53 6.37
CA PHE A 133 -4.51 0.80 7.52
C PHE A 133 -3.52 0.86 8.68
N HIS A 134 -4.05 1.12 9.88
CA HIS A 134 -3.28 1.09 11.13
C HIS A 134 -3.42 -0.29 11.76
N THR A 135 -2.31 -1.00 11.96
CA THR A 135 -2.32 -2.37 12.47
C THR A 135 -1.57 -2.47 13.80
N THR A 136 -1.75 -3.59 14.51
CA THR A 136 -0.97 -3.95 15.71
C THR A 136 0.52 -4.17 15.44
N ARG A 137 0.97 -4.11 14.18
CA ARG A 137 2.36 -4.26 13.71
C ARG A 137 2.91 -3.02 13.01
N GLY A 138 2.18 -1.91 13.07
CA GLY A 138 2.49 -0.69 12.34
C GLY A 138 1.54 -0.46 11.17
N ASN A 139 1.80 0.59 10.40
CA ASN A 139 0.92 0.98 9.30
C ASN A 139 1.27 0.21 8.03
N LEU A 140 0.27 -0.03 7.19
CA LEU A 140 0.45 -0.54 5.84
C LEU A 140 -0.45 0.20 4.86
N VAL A 141 -0.09 0.17 3.57
CA VAL A 141 -0.89 0.76 2.49
C VAL A 141 -1.25 -0.32 1.48
N PHE A 142 -2.51 -0.35 1.08
CA PHE A 142 -2.92 -1.01 -0.16
C PHE A 142 -3.08 0.05 -1.25
N ASN A 143 -2.23 0.01 -2.26
CA ASN A 143 -2.49 0.74 -3.50
C ASN A 143 -3.53 -0.07 -4.28
N VAL A 144 -4.80 0.32 -4.16
CA VAL A 144 -5.91 -0.38 -4.80
C VAL A 144 -6.07 0.10 -6.22
N TRP A 145 -5.87 -0.81 -7.17
CA TRP A 145 -6.11 -0.62 -8.59
C TRP A 145 -7.57 -1.00 -8.87
N ASP A 146 -8.47 -0.02 -8.78
CA ASP A 146 -9.89 -0.15 -9.12
C ASP A 146 -10.04 -0.20 -10.64
N THR A 147 -10.26 -1.39 -11.18
CA THR A 147 -10.39 -1.57 -12.62
C THR A 147 -11.82 -1.32 -13.08
N ALA A 148 -11.97 -0.88 -14.32
CA ALA A 148 -13.23 -1.01 -15.02
C ALA A 148 -13.70 -2.48 -14.99
N GLY A 149 -15.02 -2.69 -15.02
CA GLY A 149 -15.64 -4.02 -15.11
C GLY A 149 -16.42 -4.22 -16.40
N GLN A 150 -16.30 -3.29 -17.33
CA GLN A 150 -17.11 -3.18 -18.56
C GLN A 150 -16.28 -3.39 -19.82
N GLU A 151 -14.95 -3.52 -19.69
CA GLU A 151 -14.04 -3.51 -20.82
C GLU A 151 -14.17 -4.80 -21.64
N LYS A 152 -14.89 -4.71 -22.76
CA LYS A 152 -15.15 -5.80 -23.72
C LYS A 152 -13.91 -6.27 -24.47
N PHE A 153 -12.76 -5.63 -24.26
CA PHE A 153 -11.52 -5.88 -25.00
C PHE A 153 -10.40 -6.23 -24.01
N GLY A 154 -10.13 -7.53 -23.86
CA GLY A 154 -9.23 -8.10 -22.84
C GLY A 154 -7.75 -7.72 -22.93
N GLY A 155 -7.32 -6.92 -23.92
CA GLY A 155 -5.89 -6.61 -24.12
C GLY A 155 -5.30 -5.57 -23.17
N LEU A 156 -6.08 -4.58 -22.70
CA LEU A 156 -5.59 -3.56 -21.75
C LEU A 156 -5.62 -4.06 -20.28
N ARG A 157 -6.34 -5.14 -19.99
CA ARG A 157 -6.53 -5.68 -18.63
C ARG A 157 -5.25 -6.25 -18.04
N ASP A 158 -4.47 -6.98 -18.84
CA ASP A 158 -3.26 -7.67 -18.36
C ASP A 158 -2.23 -6.69 -17.79
N GLY A 159 -2.08 -5.52 -18.42
CA GLY A 159 -1.18 -4.47 -17.96
C GLY A 159 -1.50 -3.97 -16.55
N TYR A 160 -2.78 -3.96 -16.17
CA TYR A 160 -3.19 -3.55 -14.83
C TYR A 160 -2.83 -4.60 -13.76
N TYR A 161 -2.74 -5.87 -14.15
CA TYR A 161 -2.46 -6.97 -13.22
C TYR A 161 -0.97 -7.09 -12.90
N ILE A 162 -0.07 -6.74 -13.83
CA ILE A 162 1.39 -6.86 -13.67
C ILE A 162 1.86 -6.39 -12.28
N GLN A 163 2.65 -7.23 -11.60
CA GLN A 163 3.18 -6.99 -10.24
C GLN A 163 2.11 -6.84 -9.15
N GLY A 164 0.87 -7.31 -9.39
CA GLY A 164 -0.12 -7.45 -8.33
C GLY A 164 0.41 -8.35 -7.22
N GLN A 165 0.28 -7.91 -5.97
CA GLN A 165 0.72 -8.68 -4.80
C GLN A 165 -0.46 -9.37 -4.10
N CYS A 166 -1.66 -8.87 -4.30
CA CYS A 166 -2.92 -9.46 -3.83
C CYS A 166 -4.08 -9.00 -4.71
N ALA A 167 -5.23 -9.66 -4.58
CA ALA A 167 -6.43 -9.24 -5.29
C ALA A 167 -7.73 -9.44 -4.53
N ILE A 168 -8.73 -8.66 -4.93
CA ILE A 168 -10.13 -8.87 -4.58
C ILE A 168 -10.91 -9.09 -5.88
N ILE A 169 -11.63 -10.19 -5.97
CA ILE A 169 -12.61 -10.45 -7.03
C ILE A 169 -13.99 -10.19 -6.43
N MET A 170 -14.75 -9.26 -7.02
CA MET A 170 -16.06 -8.86 -6.51
C MET A 170 -17.18 -9.27 -7.48
N PHE A 171 -18.27 -9.79 -6.91
CA PHE A 171 -19.53 -9.98 -7.63
C PHE A 171 -20.71 -9.40 -6.83
N ASP A 172 -21.87 -9.32 -7.47
CA ASP A 172 -23.12 -8.82 -6.88
C ASP A 172 -24.05 -9.99 -6.54
N VAL A 173 -24.42 -10.15 -5.26
CA VAL A 173 -25.27 -11.26 -4.82
C VAL A 173 -26.70 -11.18 -5.37
N THR A 174 -27.11 -10.05 -5.93
CA THR A 174 -28.39 -9.84 -6.61
C THR A 174 -28.35 -10.16 -8.11
N SER A 175 -27.17 -10.49 -8.65
CA SER A 175 -26.97 -10.72 -10.09
C SER A 175 -26.17 -12.00 -10.35
N ARG A 176 -26.87 -13.08 -10.74
CA ARG A 176 -26.27 -14.40 -10.99
C ARG A 176 -25.17 -14.38 -12.05
N VAL A 177 -25.31 -13.54 -13.08
CA VAL A 177 -24.32 -13.43 -14.17
C VAL A 177 -22.96 -12.96 -13.63
N THR A 178 -22.95 -12.06 -12.65
CA THR A 178 -21.69 -11.54 -12.09
C THR A 178 -20.91 -12.60 -11.33
N TYR A 179 -21.62 -13.54 -10.66
CA TYR A 179 -20.98 -14.69 -10.03
C TYR A 179 -20.52 -15.72 -11.07
N LYS A 180 -21.33 -15.97 -12.11
CA LYS A 180 -20.94 -16.86 -13.24
C LYS A 180 -19.67 -16.38 -13.94
N ASN A 181 -19.38 -15.07 -13.93
CA ASN A 181 -18.17 -14.51 -14.54
C ASN A 181 -16.93 -14.55 -13.64
N VAL A 182 -17.05 -14.86 -12.35
CA VAL A 182 -15.91 -14.96 -11.40
C VAL A 182 -14.78 -15.88 -11.90
N PRO A 183 -15.05 -17.08 -12.45
CA PRO A 183 -14.02 -17.96 -12.99
C PRO A 183 -13.18 -17.30 -14.10
N ASN A 184 -13.81 -16.50 -14.96
CA ASN A 184 -13.11 -15.75 -16.01
C ASN A 184 -12.17 -14.70 -15.41
N TRP A 185 -12.65 -13.90 -14.47
CA TRP A 185 -11.83 -12.91 -13.76
C TRP A 185 -10.65 -13.54 -13.03
N HIS A 186 -10.90 -14.67 -12.36
CA HIS A 186 -9.85 -15.43 -11.69
C HIS A 186 -8.81 -15.94 -12.69
N ARG A 187 -9.24 -16.59 -13.79
CA ARG A 187 -8.35 -17.11 -14.84
C ARG A 187 -7.45 -16.01 -15.39
N ASP A 188 -8.03 -14.87 -15.74
CA ASP A 188 -7.29 -13.76 -16.34
C ASP A 188 -6.29 -13.15 -15.35
N LEU A 189 -6.67 -13.06 -14.06
CA LEU A 189 -5.79 -12.59 -12.98
C LEU A 189 -4.60 -13.55 -12.76
N VAL A 190 -4.85 -14.86 -12.58
CA VAL A 190 -3.79 -15.82 -12.28
C VAL A 190 -2.86 -16.10 -13.46
N ARG A 191 -3.30 -15.79 -14.69
CA ARG A 191 -2.45 -15.81 -15.88
C ARG A 191 -1.30 -14.78 -15.79
N VAL A 192 -1.51 -13.68 -15.07
CA VAL A 192 -0.50 -12.61 -14.92
C VAL A 192 0.16 -12.63 -13.55
N CYS A 193 -0.60 -12.92 -12.49
CA CYS A 193 -0.14 -12.97 -11.11
C CYS A 193 -0.30 -14.38 -10.54
N GLU A 194 0.77 -15.17 -10.59
CA GLU A 194 0.77 -16.50 -10.00
C GLU A 194 0.89 -16.42 -8.47
N ASN A 195 0.16 -17.29 -7.75
CA ASN A 195 0.30 -17.54 -6.31
C ASN A 195 0.11 -16.32 -5.38
N ILE A 196 -0.68 -15.32 -5.78
CA ILE A 196 -1.04 -14.21 -4.89
C ILE A 196 -2.25 -14.54 -4.01
N PRO A 197 -2.35 -14.00 -2.79
CA PRO A 197 -3.56 -14.12 -1.98
C PRO A 197 -4.73 -13.37 -2.64
N ILE A 198 -5.85 -14.06 -2.79
CA ILE A 198 -7.07 -13.54 -3.44
C ILE A 198 -8.27 -13.74 -2.50
N VAL A 199 -9.08 -12.69 -2.36
CA VAL A 199 -10.36 -12.73 -1.66
C VAL A 199 -11.50 -12.62 -2.67
N LEU A 200 -12.50 -13.49 -2.55
CA LEU A 200 -13.76 -13.40 -3.26
C LEU A 200 -14.80 -12.67 -2.39
N CYS A 201 -15.41 -11.61 -2.93
CA CYS A 201 -16.40 -10.81 -2.21
C CYS A 201 -17.76 -10.84 -2.90
N GLY A 202 -18.79 -11.28 -2.18
CA GLY A 202 -20.19 -11.14 -2.59
C GLY A 202 -20.77 -9.84 -2.03
N ASN A 203 -20.87 -8.80 -2.86
CA ASN A 203 -21.35 -7.48 -2.44
C ASN A 203 -22.89 -7.35 -2.54
N LYS A 204 -23.41 -6.31 -1.89
CA LYS A 204 -24.84 -5.90 -1.86
C LYS A 204 -25.76 -6.84 -1.08
N VAL A 205 -25.24 -7.46 -0.02
CA VAL A 205 -26.05 -8.33 0.86
C VAL A 205 -27.13 -7.59 1.66
N ASP A 206 -27.09 -6.25 1.67
CA ASP A 206 -28.16 -5.39 2.18
C ASP A 206 -29.46 -5.46 1.36
N ILE A 207 -29.40 -5.98 0.13
CA ILE A 207 -30.59 -6.17 -0.70
C ILE A 207 -31.23 -7.51 -0.36
N LYS A 208 -32.48 -7.46 0.13
CA LYS A 208 -33.26 -8.64 0.56
C LYS A 208 -33.40 -9.70 -0.55
N GLU A 209 -33.56 -9.26 -1.81
CA GLU A 209 -33.73 -10.16 -2.96
C GLU A 209 -32.38 -10.71 -3.47
N ARG A 210 -31.68 -11.44 -2.59
CA ARG A 210 -30.44 -12.13 -2.90
C ARG A 210 -30.69 -13.28 -3.88
N LYS A 211 -30.08 -13.24 -5.07
CA LYS A 211 -30.21 -14.24 -6.15
C LYS A 211 -29.11 -15.30 -6.15
N VAL A 212 -27.95 -15.00 -5.58
CA VAL A 212 -26.81 -15.92 -5.41
C VAL A 212 -26.72 -16.28 -3.92
N LYS A 213 -27.24 -17.45 -3.55
CA LYS A 213 -27.27 -17.93 -2.16
C LYS A 213 -25.95 -18.58 -1.75
N ALA A 214 -25.67 -18.66 -0.45
CA ALA A 214 -24.43 -19.23 0.08
C ALA A 214 -24.08 -20.61 -0.53
N LYS A 215 -25.08 -21.50 -0.65
CA LYS A 215 -24.92 -22.84 -1.26
C LYS A 215 -24.43 -22.84 -2.71
N ALA A 216 -24.70 -21.78 -3.48
CA ALA A 216 -24.24 -21.67 -4.86
C ALA A 216 -22.78 -21.15 -4.96
N ILE A 217 -22.25 -20.60 -3.86
CA ILE A 217 -20.95 -19.91 -3.85
C ILE A 217 -19.86 -20.91 -3.51
N VAL A 218 -19.54 -21.78 -4.46
CA VAL A 218 -18.56 -22.87 -4.28
C VAL A 218 -17.18 -22.58 -4.87
N PHE A 219 -17.05 -21.55 -5.72
CA PHE A 219 -15.81 -21.28 -6.46
C PHE A 219 -14.59 -21.05 -5.55
N HIS A 220 -14.80 -20.33 -4.44
CA HIS A 220 -13.75 -20.06 -3.46
C HIS A 220 -13.16 -21.35 -2.87
N ARG A 221 -13.98 -22.37 -2.62
CA ARG A 221 -13.50 -23.67 -2.12
C ARG A 221 -12.73 -24.43 -3.18
N LYS A 222 -13.21 -24.42 -4.43
CA LYS A 222 -12.52 -25.06 -5.59
C LYS A 222 -11.13 -24.47 -5.85
N LYS A 223 -10.93 -23.18 -5.57
CA LYS A 223 -9.66 -22.46 -5.79
C LYS A 223 -8.91 -22.10 -4.50
N ASN A 224 -9.36 -22.58 -3.34
CA ASN A 224 -8.78 -22.27 -2.03
C ASN A 224 -8.65 -20.76 -1.73
N LEU A 225 -9.68 -19.99 -2.08
CA LEU A 225 -9.79 -18.56 -1.84
C LEU A 225 -10.60 -18.30 -0.57
N GLN A 226 -10.32 -17.16 0.08
CA GLN A 226 -11.19 -16.68 1.15
C GLN A 226 -12.45 -16.05 0.55
N TYR A 227 -13.60 -16.28 1.17
CA TYR A 227 -14.87 -15.64 0.80
C TYR A 227 -15.42 -14.75 1.92
N TYR A 228 -16.00 -13.61 1.55
CA TYR A 228 -16.81 -12.78 2.45
C TYR A 228 -18.07 -12.26 1.76
N ASP A 229 -19.19 -12.35 2.47
CA ASP A 229 -20.37 -11.50 2.22
C ASP A 229 -20.04 -10.08 2.70
N ILE A 230 -20.23 -9.08 1.85
CA ILE A 230 -19.99 -7.67 2.17
C ILE A 230 -21.14 -6.78 1.73
N SER A 231 -21.25 -5.59 2.33
CA SER A 231 -22.08 -4.53 1.79
C SER A 231 -21.39 -3.18 1.97
N ALA A 232 -20.96 -2.61 0.84
CA ALA A 232 -20.39 -1.25 0.80
C ALA A 232 -21.38 -0.18 1.30
N LYS A 233 -22.70 -0.44 1.22
CA LYS A 233 -23.76 0.50 1.64
C LYS A 233 -23.97 0.53 3.15
N SER A 234 -23.84 -0.63 3.80
CA SER A 234 -24.07 -0.81 5.24
C SER A 234 -22.79 -0.94 6.06
N ASN A 235 -21.62 -0.90 5.42
CA ASN A 235 -20.31 -1.17 6.00
C ASN A 235 -20.15 -2.60 6.57
N TYR A 236 -21.04 -3.55 6.20
CA TYR A 236 -20.97 -4.91 6.72
C TYR A 236 -19.77 -5.68 6.14
N ASN A 237 -18.95 -6.26 7.03
CA ASN A 237 -17.71 -7.00 6.75
C ASN A 237 -16.72 -6.23 5.87
N PHE A 238 -16.77 -4.91 5.91
CA PHE A 238 -16.11 -4.04 4.94
C PHE A 238 -14.58 -4.13 5.00
N GLU A 239 -14.04 -4.29 6.22
CA GLU A 239 -12.61 -4.41 6.52
C GLU A 239 -12.06 -5.84 6.40
N LYS A 240 -12.93 -6.87 6.45
CA LYS A 240 -12.50 -8.28 6.50
C LYS A 240 -11.63 -8.70 5.31
N PRO A 241 -11.92 -8.30 4.05
CA PRO A 241 -11.05 -8.62 2.91
C PRO A 241 -9.62 -8.09 3.10
N PHE A 242 -9.48 -6.82 3.52
CA PHE A 242 -8.17 -6.19 3.72
C PHE A 242 -7.42 -6.82 4.89
N LEU A 243 -8.11 -7.13 5.98
CA LEU A 243 -7.48 -7.74 7.14
C LEU A 243 -6.93 -9.14 6.81
N TRP A 244 -7.71 -9.95 6.08
CA TRP A 244 -7.25 -11.28 5.66
C TRP A 244 -6.04 -11.18 4.72
N LEU A 245 -6.08 -10.26 3.75
CA LEU A 245 -4.96 -10.01 2.84
C LEU A 245 -3.72 -9.54 3.61
N ALA A 246 -3.86 -8.60 4.54
CA ALA A 246 -2.76 -8.13 5.37
C ALA A 246 -2.11 -9.27 6.17
N ARG A 247 -2.91 -10.12 6.80
CA ARG A 247 -2.42 -11.32 7.52
C ARG A 247 -1.61 -12.24 6.61
N LYS A 248 -2.11 -12.49 5.38
CA LYS A 248 -1.42 -13.34 4.41
C LYS A 248 -0.12 -12.73 3.89
N LEU A 249 -0.13 -11.44 3.55
CA LEU A 249 1.03 -10.73 3.00
C LEU A 249 2.12 -10.51 4.04
N CYS A 250 1.75 -10.23 5.29
CA CYS A 250 2.69 -10.03 6.39
C CYS A 250 3.11 -11.35 7.05
N GLY A 251 2.45 -12.48 6.74
CA GLY A 251 2.73 -13.76 7.39
C GLY A 251 2.36 -13.82 8.87
N ASP A 252 1.52 -12.90 9.37
CA ASP A 252 1.09 -12.83 10.77
C ASP A 252 -0.42 -13.06 10.88
N PRO A 253 -0.89 -14.25 11.31
CA PRO A 253 -2.31 -14.53 11.48
C PRO A 253 -2.95 -13.72 12.62
N ASN A 254 -2.16 -13.19 13.55
CA ASN A 254 -2.60 -12.40 14.70
C ASN A 254 -2.56 -10.89 14.43
N LEU A 255 -2.28 -10.46 13.20
CA LEU A 255 -2.37 -9.07 12.81
C LEU A 255 -3.83 -8.61 12.94
N GLU A 256 -4.04 -7.45 13.56
CA GLU A 256 -5.34 -6.82 13.74
C GLU A 256 -5.27 -5.34 13.35
N PHE A 257 -6.40 -4.76 12.95
CA PHE A 257 -6.49 -3.32 12.76
C PHE A 257 -6.66 -2.61 14.10
N ALA A 258 -5.74 -1.70 14.41
CA ALA A 258 -5.69 -0.96 15.67
C ALA A 258 -6.77 0.14 15.75
N ALA A 259 -7.22 0.63 14.60
CA ALA A 259 -8.34 1.56 14.49
C ALA A 259 -9.16 1.20 13.25
N MET A 260 -10.48 1.29 13.37
CA MET A 260 -11.33 1.26 12.19
C MET A 260 -11.11 2.55 11.40
N PRO A 261 -11.05 2.50 10.05
CA PRO A 261 -11.13 3.69 9.23
C PRO A 261 -12.36 4.51 9.65
N ALA A 262 -12.26 5.84 9.64
CA ALA A 262 -13.37 6.72 9.94
C ALA A 262 -14.42 6.66 8.81
N LEU A 263 -15.27 5.63 8.83
CA LEU A 263 -16.36 5.45 7.86
C LEU A 263 -17.53 6.37 8.24
N ALA A 264 -18.15 7.01 7.25
CA ALA A 264 -19.41 7.69 7.52
C ALA A 264 -20.47 6.65 7.94
N PRO A 265 -21.51 7.07 8.68
CA PRO A 265 -22.58 6.19 9.08
C PRO A 265 -23.16 5.40 7.90
N PRO A 266 -23.57 4.14 8.11
CA PRO A 266 -24.17 3.33 7.07
C PRO A 266 -25.49 3.96 6.58
N GLU A 267 -25.72 3.98 5.26
CA GLU A 267 -26.99 4.46 4.72
C GLU A 267 -28.15 3.49 5.00
N VAL A 268 -27.82 2.21 5.19
CA VAL A 268 -28.74 1.14 5.51
C VAL A 268 -28.15 0.31 6.62
N GLN A 269 -28.93 0.04 7.65
CA GLN A 269 -28.55 -0.93 8.67
C GLN A 269 -29.03 -2.31 8.23
N LEU A 270 -28.12 -3.26 8.18
CA LEU A 270 -28.47 -4.67 8.09
C LEU A 270 -29.08 -5.10 9.43
N ASP A 271 -30.21 -5.79 9.37
CA ASP A 271 -30.85 -6.35 10.55
C ASP A 271 -29.97 -7.45 11.16
N LYS A 272 -29.85 -7.49 12.49
CA LYS A 272 -29.05 -8.47 13.22
C LYS A 272 -29.49 -9.90 12.91
N ALA A 273 -30.80 -10.12 12.75
CA ALA A 273 -31.33 -11.43 12.39
C ALA A 273 -30.88 -11.85 10.98
N GLN A 274 -30.83 -10.91 10.03
CA GLN A 274 -30.35 -11.18 8.67
C GLN A 274 -28.85 -11.50 8.65
N ILE A 275 -28.04 -10.77 9.44
CA ILE A 275 -26.60 -11.05 9.58
C ILE A 275 -26.39 -12.47 10.10
N GLN A 276 -27.05 -12.84 11.20
CA GLN A 276 -26.95 -14.18 11.78
C GLN A 276 -27.39 -15.26 10.79
N GLN A 277 -28.48 -15.02 10.05
CA GLN A 277 -28.93 -15.93 9.02
C GLN A 277 -27.86 -16.14 7.93
N TYR A 278 -27.27 -15.07 7.40
CA TYR A 278 -26.23 -15.19 6.36
C TYR A 278 -24.98 -15.91 6.88
N GLU A 279 -24.57 -15.65 8.11
CA GLU A 279 -23.43 -16.34 8.73
C GLU A 279 -23.71 -17.85 8.90
N GLN A 280 -24.91 -18.23 9.36
CA GLN A 280 -25.33 -19.63 9.47
C GLN A 280 -25.44 -20.31 8.11
N GLU A 281 -26.01 -19.63 7.11
CA GLU A 281 -26.08 -20.14 5.73
C GLU A 281 -24.69 -20.36 5.14
N LEU A 282 -23.73 -19.48 5.44
CA LEU A 282 -22.36 -19.64 4.97
C LEU A 282 -21.62 -20.78 5.68
N GLN A 283 -21.76 -20.91 6.99
CA GLN A 283 -21.19 -22.02 7.76
C GLN A 283 -21.74 -23.36 7.29
N SER A 284 -23.07 -23.48 7.17
CA SER A 284 -23.68 -24.72 6.66
C SER A 284 -23.25 -25.05 5.23
N ALA A 285 -23.06 -24.04 4.36
CA ALA A 285 -22.57 -24.26 3.00
C ALA A 285 -21.09 -24.71 2.93
N GLN A 286 -20.28 -24.37 3.95
CA GLN A 286 -18.88 -24.84 4.04
C GLN A 286 -18.80 -26.34 4.37
N GLU A 287 -19.77 -26.86 5.13
CA GLU A 287 -19.83 -28.28 5.53
C GLU A 287 -20.37 -29.20 4.42
N VAL A 288 -21.10 -28.66 3.45
CA VAL A 288 -21.64 -29.42 2.31
C VAL A 288 -20.50 -29.84 1.38
N ALA A 289 -20.48 -31.10 0.91
CA ALA A 289 -19.51 -31.56 -0.07
C ALA A 289 -19.59 -30.74 -1.37
N LEU A 290 -18.45 -30.53 -2.03
CA LEU A 290 -18.47 -29.88 -3.34
C LEU A 290 -19.17 -30.80 -4.35
N PRO A 291 -20.03 -30.26 -5.24
CA PRO A 291 -20.59 -31.06 -6.32
C PRO A 291 -19.47 -31.58 -7.23
N ASP A 292 -19.58 -32.82 -7.68
CA ASP A 292 -18.64 -33.43 -8.61
C ASP A 292 -18.59 -32.62 -9.92
N ASP A 293 -17.37 -32.35 -10.39
CA ASP A 293 -17.07 -31.46 -11.51
C ASP A 293 -17.55 -32.05 -12.85
N ASP A 294 -18.64 -31.54 -13.42
CA ASP A 294 -19.02 -31.80 -14.83
C ASP A 294 -19.42 -30.54 -15.63
N GLU A 295 -19.39 -29.35 -15.02
CA GLU A 295 -19.54 -28.10 -15.78
C GLU A 295 -18.47 -27.09 -15.35
N ASP A 296 -17.50 -26.89 -16.22
CA ASP A 296 -16.63 -25.72 -16.25
C ASP A 296 -17.52 -24.47 -16.34
N LEU A 297 -17.89 -23.92 -15.18
CA LEU A 297 -18.49 -22.59 -15.05
C LEU A 297 -17.45 -21.49 -15.31
#